data_AF-A0A7J4U222-F1
#
_entry.id   AF-A0A7J4U222-F1
#
_cell.length_a   1.000
_cell.length_b   1.000
_cell.length_c   1.000
_cell.angle_alpha   90.00
_cell.angle_beta   90.00
_cell.angle_gamma   90.00
#
_symmetry.space_group_name_H-M   'P 1'
#
loop_
_entity.id
_entity.type
_entity.pdbx_description
1 polymer ?
#
loop_
_entity_poly.entity_id
_entity_poly.type
_entity_poly.pdbx_seq_one_letter_code
_entity_poly.pdbx_strand_id
1 'polypeptide(L)'
;MPLCRSCNGTFAREYFIHGNGPRAQVCVRCGLDQGLVTKEEVPTFFDDGLISSRLSVVSRRWGPAITLIMGWTFWLTFLTGVSPWGTYVLVLLGIGTLLLPAQILLYRAKYSGDMARLTPNHERPKGH
;
A
#
# COMPACT_ATOMS: atom_id res chain seq x y z
N MET A 1 0.38 -11.43 19.69
CA MET A 1 1.10 -11.50 18.40
C MET A 1 2.46 -12.14 18.66
N PRO A 2 2.90 -13.12 17.85
CA PRO A 2 4.21 -13.75 18.02
C PRO A 2 5.37 -12.78 17.73
N LEU A 3 6.50 -13.00 18.42
CA LEU A 3 7.76 -12.27 18.25
C LEU A 3 8.72 -13.11 17.41
N CYS A 4 9.39 -12.49 16.43
CA CYS A 4 10.46 -13.15 15.69
C CYS A 4 11.73 -13.22 16.54
N ARG A 5 12.30 -14.42 16.69
CA ARG A 5 13.54 -14.62 17.47
C ARG A 5 14.79 -13.98 16.85
N SER A 6 14.78 -13.70 15.55
CA SER A 6 15.96 -13.23 14.81
C SER A 6 16.01 -11.71 14.68
N CYS A 7 14.87 -11.07 14.44
CA CYS A 7 14.81 -9.62 14.27
C CYS A 7 14.06 -8.90 15.39
N ASN A 8 13.53 -9.63 16.37
CA ASN A 8 12.70 -9.12 17.46
C ASN A 8 11.49 -8.28 17.00
N GLY A 9 11.07 -8.43 15.73
CA GLY A 9 9.86 -7.80 15.21
C GLY A 9 8.60 -8.56 15.62
N THR A 10 7.52 -7.82 15.86
CA THR A 10 6.18 -8.39 16.11
C THR A 10 5.39 -8.41 14.81
N PHE A 11 4.92 -9.59 14.41
CA PHE A 11 4.15 -9.77 13.18
C PHE A 11 2.91 -10.63 13.44
N ALA A 12 1.93 -10.58 12.53
CA ALA A 12 0.84 -11.55 12.55
C ALA A 12 1.40 -12.97 12.30
N ARG A 13 0.74 -13.98 12.87
CA ARG A 13 1.24 -15.36 12.86
C ARG A 13 1.39 -15.94 11.44
N GLU A 14 0.65 -15.43 10.47
CA GLU A 14 0.76 -15.76 9.03
C GLU A 14 2.08 -15.36 8.38
N TYR A 15 2.87 -14.48 9.02
CA TYR A 15 4.20 -14.07 8.55
C TYR A 15 5.34 -14.85 9.21
N PHE A 16 5.04 -15.99 9.85
CA PHE A 16 6.03 -16.88 10.43
C PHE A 16 6.19 -18.12 9.58
N ILE A 17 7.43 -18.59 9.45
CA ILE A 17 7.70 -19.86 8.78
C ILE A 17 7.19 -21.02 9.63
N HIS A 18 6.65 -22.04 8.98
CA HIS A 18 6.20 -23.25 9.63
C HIS A 18 7.39 -24.21 9.81
N GLY A 19 7.49 -24.84 10.97
CA GLY A 19 8.52 -25.86 11.23
C GLY A 19 8.90 -25.96 12.69
N ASN A 20 9.72 -26.98 12.99
CA ASN A 20 10.26 -27.22 14.33
C ASN A 20 11.74 -26.82 14.40
N GLY A 21 12.26 -26.59 15.60
CA GLY A 21 13.68 -26.32 15.85
C GLY A 21 14.17 -24.98 15.27
N PRO A 22 15.14 -24.96 14.32
CA PRO A 22 15.67 -23.73 13.76
C PRO A 22 14.65 -22.93 12.93
N ARG A 23 13.49 -23.50 12.59
CA ARG A 23 12.41 -22.76 11.91
C ARG A 23 11.38 -22.16 12.88
N ALA A 24 11.41 -22.53 14.16
CA ALA A 24 10.40 -22.08 15.12
C ALA A 24 10.54 -20.58 15.44
N GLN A 25 9.42 -19.86 15.43
CA GLN A 25 9.32 -18.44 15.81
C GLN A 25 10.21 -17.51 14.97
N VAL A 26 10.44 -17.83 13.69
CA VAL A 26 11.18 -16.98 12.74
C VAL A 26 10.19 -16.40 11.73
N CYS A 27 10.32 -15.10 11.39
CA CYS A 27 9.50 -14.49 10.35
C CYS A 27 9.99 -14.89 8.95
N VAL A 28 9.12 -14.78 7.94
CA VAL A 28 9.44 -15.16 6.54
C VAL A 28 10.73 -14.55 6.03
N ARG A 29 10.95 -13.25 6.28
CA ARG A 29 12.12 -12.52 5.80
C ARG A 29 13.42 -13.07 6.40
N CYS A 30 13.48 -13.19 7.73
CA CYS A 30 14.65 -13.79 8.39
C CYS A 30 14.86 -15.25 7.98
N GLY A 31 13.78 -15.98 7.70
CA GLY A 31 13.85 -17.35 7.17
C GLY A 31 14.54 -17.42 5.81
N LEU A 32 14.24 -16.49 4.90
CA LEU A 32 14.91 -16.38 3.59
C LEU A 32 16.36 -15.90 3.74
N ASP A 33 16.60 -14.87 4.56
CA ASP A 33 17.93 -14.30 4.78
C ASP A 33 18.91 -15.34 5.39
N GLN A 34 18.39 -16.26 6.23
CA GLN A 34 19.15 -17.34 6.86
C GLN A 34 19.19 -18.63 6.04
N GLY A 35 18.57 -18.67 4.85
CA GLY A 35 18.47 -19.87 4.01
C GLY A 35 17.67 -21.02 4.65
N LEU A 36 16.81 -20.71 5.61
CA LEU A 36 15.98 -21.69 6.30
C LEU A 36 14.78 -22.14 5.47
N VAL A 37 14.36 -21.36 4.47
CA VAL A 37 13.25 -21.63 3.55
C VAL A 37 13.59 -21.07 2.18
N THR A 38 13.00 -21.61 1.11
CA THR A 38 13.14 -21.04 -0.24
C THR A 38 11.98 -20.09 -0.56
N LYS A 39 12.11 -19.27 -1.62
CA LYS A 39 11.07 -18.29 -2.01
C LYS A 39 9.75 -18.98 -2.37
N GLU A 40 9.80 -20.21 -2.86
CA GLU A 40 8.65 -21.02 -3.24
C GLU A 40 7.90 -21.57 -2.03
N GLU A 41 8.60 -21.83 -0.91
CA GLU A 41 8.00 -22.32 0.33
C GLU A 41 7.21 -21.24 1.08
N VAL A 42 7.43 -19.96 0.77
CA VAL A 42 6.75 -18.86 1.48
C VAL A 42 6.07 -17.87 0.54
N PRO A 43 4.83 -18.16 0.10
CA PRO A 43 4.07 -17.27 -0.79
C PRO A 43 3.67 -15.95 -0.12
N THR A 44 3.74 -15.88 1.21
CA THR A 44 3.47 -14.68 2.01
C THR A 44 4.63 -13.67 2.00
N PHE A 45 5.77 -14.00 1.39
CA PHE A 45 6.88 -13.06 1.29
C PHE A 45 6.54 -11.91 0.35
N PHE A 46 6.58 -10.69 0.87
CA PHE A 46 6.47 -9.48 0.05
C PHE A 46 7.83 -9.18 -0.58
N ASP A 47 8.00 -9.59 -1.84
CA ASP A 47 9.16 -9.17 -2.64
C ASP A 47 9.08 -7.66 -2.94
N ASP A 48 10.21 -7.00 -3.19
CA ASP A 48 10.28 -5.56 -3.47
C ASP A 48 9.46 -5.18 -4.71
N GLY A 49 9.36 -6.11 -5.68
CA GLY A 49 8.46 -5.99 -6.83
C GLY A 49 6.97 -5.94 -6.45
N LEU A 50 6.56 -6.69 -5.43
CA LEU A 50 5.18 -6.68 -4.95
C LEU A 50 4.88 -5.40 -4.17
N ILE A 51 5.84 -4.93 -3.36
CA ILE A 51 5.73 -3.67 -2.60
C ILE A 51 5.57 -2.50 -3.57
N SER A 52 6.46 -2.37 -4.56
CA SER A 52 6.39 -1.32 -5.58
C SER A 52 5.10 -1.37 -6.39
N SER A 53 4.63 -2.57 -6.76
CA SER A 53 3.36 -2.76 -7.45
C SER A 53 2.17 -2.28 -6.61
N ARG A 54 2.10 -2.64 -5.33
CA ARG A 54 1.04 -2.18 -4.42
C ARG A 54 1.10 -0.67 -4.21
N LEU A 55 2.30 -0.11 -4.05
CA LEU A 55 2.49 1.33 -3.94
C LEU A 55 1.98 2.07 -5.17
N SER A 56 2.21 1.53 -6.38
CA SER A 56 1.70 2.12 -7.63
C SER A 56 0.17 2.16 -7.69
N VAL A 57 -0.51 1.14 -7.15
CA VAL A 57 -1.98 1.08 -7.11
C VAL A 57 -2.52 2.10 -6.11
N VAL A 58 -1.89 2.21 -4.94
CA VAL A 58 -2.24 3.21 -3.91
C VAL A 58 -1.98 4.63 -4.42
N SER A 59 -0.84 4.89 -5.06
CA SER A 59 -0.47 6.22 -5.55
C SER A 59 -1.41 6.69 -6.66
N ARG A 60 -1.88 5.80 -7.53
CA ARG A 60 -2.90 6.13 -8.55
C ARG A 60 -4.24 6.49 -7.93
N ARG A 61 -4.62 5.85 -6.82
CA ARG A 61 -5.88 6.13 -6.12
C ARG A 61 -5.86 7.48 -5.42
N TRP A 62 -4.78 7.78 -4.70
CA TRP A 62 -4.68 8.97 -3.86
C TRP A 62 -3.96 10.14 -4.52
N GLY A 63 -3.29 9.92 -5.65
CA GLY A 63 -2.58 10.93 -6.43
C GLY A 63 -3.43 12.17 -6.71
N PRO A 64 -4.66 12.03 -7.26
CA PRO A 64 -5.54 13.18 -7.50
C PRO A 64 -5.86 13.98 -6.23
N ALA A 65 -6.05 13.32 -5.09
CA ALA A 65 -6.29 13.98 -3.81
C ALA A 65 -5.06 14.77 -3.34
N ILE A 66 -3.87 14.19 -3.46
CA ILE A 66 -2.60 14.85 -3.12
C ILE A 66 -2.36 16.06 -4.03
N THR A 67 -2.59 15.91 -5.34
CA THR A 67 -2.47 17.01 -6.31
C THR A 67 -3.43 18.15 -5.98
N LEU A 68 -4.66 17.85 -5.57
CA LEU A 68 -5.61 18.89 -5.15
C LEU A 68 -5.17 19.58 -3.87
N ILE A 69 -4.69 18.85 -2.86
CA ILE A 69 -4.14 19.44 -1.62
C ILE A 69 -2.98 20.39 -1.95
N MET A 70 -2.04 19.94 -2.78
CA MET A 70 -0.92 20.79 -3.23
C MET A 70 -1.40 22.01 -4.01
N GLY A 71 -2.39 21.83 -4.89
CA GLY A 71 -2.98 22.93 -5.67
C GLY A 71 -3.69 23.96 -4.80
N TRP A 72 -4.44 23.53 -3.79
CA TRP A 72 -5.07 24.40 -2.80
C TRP A 72 -4.04 25.18 -1.98
N THR A 73 -2.98 24.50 -1.50
CA THR A 73 -1.88 25.16 -0.79
C THR A 73 -1.23 26.22 -1.67
N PHE A 74 -0.89 25.87 -2.91
CA PHE A 74 -0.27 26.80 -3.86
C PHE A 74 -1.16 28.01 -4.18
N TRP A 75 -2.46 27.77 -4.36
CA TRP A 75 -3.40 28.84 -4.64
C TRP A 75 -3.51 29.82 -3.47
N LEU A 76 -3.65 29.29 -2.24
CA LEU A 76 -3.73 30.09 -1.01
C LEU A 76 -2.47 30.94 -0.80
N THR A 77 -1.28 30.41 -1.07
CA THR A 77 -0.03 31.12 -0.79
C THR A 77 0.39 32.08 -1.90
N PHE A 78 0.08 31.82 -3.18
CA PHE A 78 0.64 32.60 -4.30
C PHE A 78 -0.39 33.27 -5.21
N LEU A 79 -1.63 32.78 -5.30
CA LEU A 79 -2.57 33.19 -6.36
C LEU A 79 -3.78 33.99 -5.87
N THR A 80 -4.05 34.04 -4.56
CA THR A 80 -5.21 34.75 -3.98
C THR A 80 -5.29 36.22 -4.37
N GLY A 81 -4.15 36.90 -4.53
CA GLY A 81 -4.07 38.31 -4.91
C GLY A 81 -3.85 38.59 -6.41
N VAL A 82 -3.71 37.56 -7.25
CA VAL A 82 -3.31 37.72 -8.65
C VAL A 82 -4.52 37.65 -9.57
N SER A 83 -5.09 38.80 -9.93
CA SER A 83 -6.18 38.87 -10.91
C SER A 83 -5.65 38.81 -12.35
N PRO A 84 -6.27 38.04 -13.28
CA PRO A 84 -7.43 37.15 -13.13
C PRO A 84 -7.07 35.68 -12.81
N TRP A 85 -5.78 35.35 -12.71
CA TRP A 85 -5.32 33.96 -12.57
C TRP A 85 -5.83 33.26 -11.31
N GLY A 86 -5.95 33.99 -10.21
CA GLY A 86 -6.50 33.50 -8.95
C GLY A 86 -7.93 32.98 -9.12
N THR A 87 -8.80 33.70 -9.83
CA THR A 87 -10.19 33.26 -10.01
C THR A 87 -10.28 32.05 -10.94
N TYR A 88 -9.51 32.01 -12.03
CA TYR A 88 -9.49 30.85 -12.93
C TYR A 88 -9.03 29.57 -12.23
N VAL A 89 -7.94 29.64 -11.49
CA VAL A 89 -7.41 28.48 -10.76
C VAL A 89 -8.35 28.06 -9.63
N LEU A 90 -9.02 29.01 -8.97
CA LEU A 90 -10.03 28.71 -7.95
C LEU A 90 -11.19 27.89 -8.53
N VAL A 91 -11.72 28.28 -9.68
CA VAL A 91 -12.80 27.53 -10.36
C VAL A 91 -12.33 26.12 -10.71
N LEU A 92 -11.12 25.98 -11.26
CA LEU A 92 -10.55 24.67 -11.60
C LEU A 92 -10.38 23.76 -10.37
N LEU A 93 -9.82 24.29 -9.27
CA LEU A 93 -9.66 23.57 -8.01
C LEU A 93 -11.01 23.19 -7.40
N GLY A 94 -12.00 24.08 -7.48
CA GLY A 94 -13.37 23.82 -7.04
C GLY A 94 -13.99 22.65 -7.79
N ILE A 95 -13.92 22.66 -9.13
CA ILE A 95 -14.41 21.55 -9.97
C ILE A 95 -13.67 20.25 -9.64
N GLY A 96 -12.33 20.29 -9.56
CA GLY A 96 -11.53 19.11 -9.23
C GLY A 96 -11.87 18.51 -7.87
N THR A 97 -12.10 19.37 -6.87
CA THR A 97 -12.50 18.95 -5.52
C THR A 97 -13.89 18.30 -5.52
N LEU A 98 -14.82 18.81 -6.32
CA LEU A 98 -16.17 18.24 -6.46
C LEU A 98 -16.16 16.89 -7.19
N LEU A 99 -15.29 16.73 -8.18
CA LEU A 99 -15.17 15.48 -8.96
C LEU A 99 -14.42 14.38 -8.19
N LEU A 100 -13.53 14.73 -7.26
CA LEU A 100 -12.73 13.77 -6.49
C LEU A 100 -13.58 12.68 -5.78
N PRO A 101 -14.63 13.00 -5.00
CA PRO A 101 -15.45 11.97 -4.35
C PRO A 101 -16.16 11.07 -5.37
N ALA A 102 -16.66 11.62 -6.47
CA ALA A 102 -17.29 10.84 -7.54
C ALA A 102 -16.28 9.86 -8.16
N GLN A 103 -15.06 10.32 -8.44
CA GLN A 103 -13.98 9.47 -8.94
C GLN A 103 -13.63 8.35 -7.94
N ILE A 104 -13.49 8.64 -6.65
CA ILE A 104 -13.16 7.63 -5.64
C ILE A 104 -14.23 6.52 -5.57
N LEU A 105 -15.50 6.89 -5.73
CA LEU A 105 -16.61 5.94 -5.76
C LEU A 105 -16.62 5.09 -7.03
N LEU A 106 -16.51 5.72 -8.20
CA LEU A 106 -16.54 5.02 -9.50
C LEU A 106 -15.38 4.03 -9.65
N TYR A 107 -14.19 4.37 -9.16
CA TYR A 107 -13.00 3.52 -9.27
C TYR A 107 -12.79 2.58 -8.08
N ARG A 108 -13.78 2.46 -7.17
CA ARG A 108 -13.68 1.57 -6.00
C ARG A 108 -13.50 0.12 -6.37
N ALA A 109 -14.31 -0.40 -7.29
CA ALA A 109 -14.26 -1.80 -7.72
C ALA A 109 -12.93 -2.15 -8.41
N LYS A 110 -12.44 -1.26 -9.26
CA LYS A 110 -11.14 -1.40 -9.93
C LYS A 110 -10.01 -1.50 -8.90
N TYR A 111 -9.98 -0.60 -7.93
CA TYR A 111 -8.96 -0.61 -6.88
C TYR A 111 -8.98 -1.89 -6.03
N SER A 112 -10.16 -2.38 -5.64
CA SER A 112 -10.26 -3.64 -4.90
C SER A 112 -9.79 -4.83 -5.73
N GLY A 113 -10.09 -4.84 -7.04
CA GLY A 113 -9.62 -5.89 -7.95
C GLY A 113 -8.10 -5.87 -8.13
N ASP A 114 -7.51 -4.70 -8.35
CA ASP A 114 -6.06 -4.53 -8.47
C ASP A 114 -5.34 -4.97 -7.19
N MET A 115 -5.88 -4.62 -6.01
CA MET A 115 -5.32 -5.04 -4.72
C MET A 115 -5.51 -6.54 -4.45
N ALA A 116 -6.64 -7.13 -4.85
CA ALA A 116 -6.88 -8.57 -4.72
C ALA A 116 -5.89 -9.36 -5.58
N ARG A 117 -5.62 -8.90 -6.81
CA ARG A 117 -4.62 -9.51 -7.70
C ARG A 117 -3.19 -9.45 -7.13
N LEU A 118 -2.87 -8.39 -6.39
CA LEU A 118 -1.58 -8.20 -5.72
C LEU A 118 -1.53 -8.76 -4.30
N THR A 119 -2.57 -9.46 -3.84
CA THR A 119 -2.56 -10.13 -2.55
C THR A 119 -2.31 -11.62 -2.82
N PRO A 120 -1.15 -12.17 -2.42
CA PRO A 120 -0.85 -13.57 -2.66
C PRO A 120 -1.90 -14.44 -1.98
N ASN A 121 -2.41 -15.44 -2.70
CA ASN A 121 -3.32 -16.43 -2.14
C ASN A 121 -2.54 -17.24 -1.08
N HIS A 122 -2.75 -16.90 0.18
CA HIS A 122 -2.26 -17.71 1.30
C HIS A 122 -3.40 -18.62 1.77
N GLU A 123 -3.44 -19.85 1.25
CA GLU A 123 -4.20 -20.90 1.92
C GLU A 123 -3.47 -21.28 3.21
N ARG A 124 -4.12 -21.09 4.36
CA ARG A 124 -3.62 -21.63 5.62
C ARG A 124 -3.57 -23.16 5.49
N PRO A 125 -2.42 -23.82 5.68
CA PRO A 125 -2.37 -25.28 5.66
C PRO A 125 -3.27 -25.84 6.78
N LYS A 126 -4.04 -26.89 6.46
CA LYS A 126 -4.92 -27.55 7.42
C LYS A 126 -4.08 -28.20 8.52
N GLY A 127 -4.40 -27.91 9.79
CA GLY A 127 -3.80 -28.57 10.96
C GLY A 127 -3.01 -27.68 11.92
N HIS A 128 -3.20 -26.35 11.87
CA HIS A 128 -2.75 -25.42 12.89
C HIS A 128 -3.92 -24.75 13.62
#